data_AF-A0A1B9N4Y3-F1
#
_entry.id   AF-A0A1B9N4Y3-F1
#
_cell.length_a   1.000
_cell.length_b   1.000
_cell.length_c   1.000
_cell.angle_alpha   90.00
_cell.angle_beta   90.00
_cell.angle_gamma   90.00
#
_symmetry.space_group_name_H-M   'P 1'
#
loop_
_entity.id
_entity.type
_entity.pdbx_description
1 polymer ?
#
loop_
_entity_poly.entity_id
_entity_poly.type
_entity_poly.pdbx_seq_one_letter_code
_entity_poly.pdbx_strand_id
1 'polypeptide(L)'
;MEEMECNISGINIKYKFKPKKYDNNHLIIVFSGFGAASEFTYDFENLLQISNANVLWIKDDFYGHCCYYLCKEMNFDIEKAIITFIYEKIEHLKLSKKNCSLIGFSKGGSAALYYGIKYGFENILTTVPQTYIGSYIEKYWPDVAKHMMGKTFNDNEIATLNSKIINLLKNDNKKQKNIYLITSKQDIQYNTEIVPLIDELFKYSNMNFIISESIFVRAHNQVTSHHSQFILGILYILTNNIAPHLGYKILEGERRKEIEDKSGNPVIDIKYINLNNNLLFIEGVALLRGIEFKEYEDVDYFLKFTNIDSQEIIKLKLAKMHKANITKEYYNGDFVIYDKAWVTTHKNQGVSLEKLEKGLYELHLLIYANHENFFKTIQLNSNKVVNLQSKFKGVNYAIKQIENHLILKISNDQ
;
A
#
# COMPACT_ATOMS: atom_id res chain seq x y z
N MET A 1 -18.83 0.54 5.49
CA MET A 1 -19.67 -0.43 6.25
C MET A 1 -19.08 -0.57 7.63
N GLU A 2 -19.90 -0.89 8.63
CA GLU A 2 -19.42 -1.10 10.00
C GLU A 2 -18.63 -2.41 10.11
N GLU A 3 -17.59 -2.37 10.95
CA GLU A 3 -16.82 -3.57 11.35
C GLU A 3 -17.66 -4.36 12.37
N MET A 4 -17.75 -5.66 12.16
CA MET A 4 -18.47 -6.59 13.02
C MET A 4 -17.49 -7.60 13.62
N GLU A 5 -17.92 -8.24 14.70
CA GLU A 5 -17.16 -9.26 15.39
C GLU A 5 -17.98 -10.55 15.52
N CYS A 6 -17.33 -11.69 15.42
CA CYS A 6 -17.90 -12.98 15.81
C CYS A 6 -16.87 -13.79 16.61
N ASN A 7 -17.36 -14.58 17.55
CA ASN A 7 -16.51 -15.46 18.34
C ASN A 7 -16.69 -16.91 17.86
N ILE A 8 -15.59 -17.55 17.44
CA ILE A 8 -15.56 -18.97 17.11
C ILE A 8 -14.57 -19.65 18.03
N SER A 9 -15.08 -20.50 18.92
CA SER A 9 -14.25 -21.28 19.85
C SER A 9 -13.25 -20.41 20.66
N GLY A 10 -13.68 -19.22 21.08
CA GLY A 10 -12.83 -18.30 21.85
C GLY A 10 -11.94 -17.37 21.00
N ILE A 11 -11.88 -17.56 19.68
CA ILE A 11 -11.18 -16.65 18.76
C ILE A 11 -12.15 -15.58 18.29
N ASN A 12 -11.81 -14.30 18.51
CA ASN A 12 -12.58 -13.17 17.99
C ASN A 12 -12.15 -12.88 16.54
N ILE A 13 -13.10 -12.86 15.61
CA ILE A 13 -12.87 -12.58 14.20
C ILE A 13 -13.53 -11.26 13.86
N LYS A 14 -12.73 -10.27 13.45
CA LYS A 14 -13.19 -8.99 12.93
C LYS A 14 -13.44 -9.07 11.43
N TYR A 15 -14.62 -8.67 10.99
CA TYR A 15 -15.02 -8.78 9.60
C TYR A 15 -15.96 -7.66 9.15
N LYS A 16 -16.07 -7.49 7.83
CA LYS A 16 -17.13 -6.70 7.21
C LYS A 16 -17.89 -7.59 6.27
N PHE A 17 -19.20 -7.37 6.15
CA PHE A 17 -20.04 -8.11 5.24
C PHE A 17 -20.91 -7.18 4.41
N LYS A 18 -20.93 -7.43 3.10
CA LYS A 18 -21.85 -6.82 2.17
C LYS A 18 -22.77 -7.91 1.60
N PRO A 19 -24.10 -7.81 1.78
CA PRO A 19 -25.02 -8.75 1.17
C PRO A 19 -25.05 -8.59 -0.36
N LYS A 20 -25.40 -9.67 -1.05
CA LYS A 20 -25.65 -9.64 -2.50
C LYS A 20 -26.81 -8.70 -2.86
N LYS A 21 -26.82 -8.29 -4.12
CA LYS A 21 -27.97 -7.68 -4.80
C LYS A 21 -28.51 -8.66 -5.83
N TYR A 22 -29.81 -8.63 -6.05
CA TYR A 22 -30.51 -9.47 -7.03
C TYR A 22 -30.26 -10.98 -6.78
N ASP A 23 -30.02 -11.73 -7.85
CA ASP A 23 -29.84 -13.18 -7.90
C ASP A 23 -28.37 -13.62 -7.93
N ASN A 24 -27.42 -12.72 -7.61
CA ASN A 24 -25.99 -13.02 -7.64
C ASN A 24 -25.57 -13.94 -6.47
N ASN A 25 -25.78 -15.23 -6.65
CA ASN A 25 -25.49 -16.30 -5.69
C ASN A 25 -23.99 -16.65 -5.73
N HIS A 26 -23.18 -15.71 -5.27
CA HIS A 26 -21.74 -15.89 -5.11
C HIS A 26 -21.27 -15.20 -3.83
N LEU A 27 -20.20 -15.72 -3.23
CA LEU A 27 -19.51 -15.15 -2.08
C LEU A 27 -18.06 -14.87 -2.43
N ILE A 28 -17.68 -13.59 -2.40
CA ILE A 28 -16.29 -13.17 -2.47
C ILE A 28 -15.74 -13.13 -1.04
N ILE A 29 -14.68 -13.88 -0.78
CA ILE A 29 -14.00 -13.92 0.52
C ILE A 29 -12.67 -13.19 0.35
N VAL A 30 -12.52 -12.05 1.02
CA VAL A 30 -11.36 -11.18 0.90
C VAL A 30 -10.48 -11.35 2.13
N PHE A 31 -9.25 -11.79 1.89
CA PHE A 31 -8.16 -11.72 2.85
C PHE A 31 -7.32 -10.48 2.56
N SER A 32 -7.24 -9.58 3.53
CA SER A 32 -6.49 -8.33 3.45
C SER A 32 -5.00 -8.53 3.71
N GLY A 33 -4.18 -7.71 3.04
CA GLY A 33 -2.74 -7.59 3.24
C GLY A 33 -2.37 -6.79 4.49
N PHE A 34 -1.16 -6.24 4.49
CA PHE A 34 -0.72 -5.26 5.49
C PHE A 34 -1.17 -3.86 5.10
N GLY A 35 -1.63 -3.07 6.07
CA GLY A 35 -1.98 -1.67 5.84
C GLY A 35 -0.75 -0.77 5.67
N ALA A 36 -0.93 0.37 5.01
CA ALA A 36 0.15 1.34 4.81
C ALA A 36 0.50 2.13 6.09
N ALA A 37 -0.48 2.33 6.99
CA ALA A 37 -0.33 3.10 8.23
C ALA A 37 -0.34 2.23 9.50
N SER A 38 -0.75 0.96 9.37
CA SER A 38 -0.84 -0.02 10.47
C SER A 38 -0.79 -1.42 9.89
N GLU A 39 -0.60 -2.44 10.73
CA GLU A 39 -0.66 -3.84 10.29
C GLU A 39 -2.02 -4.20 9.62
N PHE A 40 -3.10 -3.50 9.98
CA PHE A 40 -4.46 -3.83 9.59
C PHE A 40 -5.01 -2.99 8.43
N THR A 41 -5.87 -3.61 7.61
CA THR A 41 -6.60 -2.96 6.51
C THR A 41 -7.80 -3.82 6.07
N TYR A 42 -8.66 -3.25 5.22
CA TYR A 42 -9.68 -3.94 4.45
C TYR A 42 -9.43 -3.73 2.95
N ASP A 43 -8.79 -4.69 2.30
CA ASP A 43 -8.45 -4.57 0.89
C ASP A 43 -9.69 -4.60 -0.01
N PHE A 44 -9.64 -3.86 -1.11
CA PHE A 44 -10.74 -3.74 -2.08
C PHE A 44 -12.08 -3.25 -1.51
N GLU A 45 -12.15 -2.73 -0.28
CA GLU A 45 -13.43 -2.35 0.36
C GLU A 45 -14.24 -1.42 -0.55
N ASN A 46 -13.63 -0.34 -1.03
CA ASN A 46 -14.29 0.63 -1.93
C ASN A 46 -14.63 0.02 -3.29
N LEU A 47 -13.75 -0.82 -3.84
CA LEU A 47 -13.88 -1.38 -5.18
C LEU A 47 -14.97 -2.47 -5.27
N LEU A 48 -15.25 -3.19 -4.17
CA LEU A 48 -16.25 -4.25 -4.15
C LEU A 48 -17.62 -3.78 -3.62
N GLN A 49 -17.76 -2.53 -3.19
CA GLN A 49 -19.08 -1.94 -2.89
C GLN A 49 -20.02 -1.99 -4.10
N ILE A 50 -19.47 -1.89 -5.31
CA ILE A 50 -20.24 -1.91 -6.56
C ILE A 50 -20.57 -3.33 -7.06
N SER A 51 -19.95 -4.37 -6.49
CA SER A 51 -20.25 -5.77 -6.86
C SER A 51 -21.70 -6.13 -6.52
N ASN A 52 -22.33 -7.02 -7.28
CA ASN A 52 -23.63 -7.57 -6.92
C ASN A 52 -23.54 -8.81 -6.02
N ALA A 53 -22.35 -9.41 -5.85
CA ALA A 53 -22.16 -10.59 -5.01
C ALA A 53 -22.23 -10.27 -3.51
N ASN A 54 -22.35 -11.32 -2.69
CA ASN A 54 -21.99 -11.22 -1.28
C ASN A 54 -20.47 -11.00 -1.19
N VAL A 55 -20.03 -10.18 -0.24
CA VAL A 55 -18.61 -9.95 0.01
C VAL A 55 -18.36 -10.04 1.50
N LEU A 56 -17.46 -10.94 1.89
CA LEU A 56 -16.98 -11.12 3.25
C LEU A 56 -15.52 -10.71 3.29
N TRP A 57 -15.23 -9.63 4.01
CA TRP A 57 -13.85 -9.26 4.30
C TRP A 57 -13.48 -9.73 5.69
N ILE A 58 -12.40 -10.49 5.80
CA ILE A 58 -11.84 -10.93 7.09
C ILE A 58 -10.59 -10.10 7.35
N LYS A 59 -10.54 -9.46 8.52
CA LYS A 59 -9.39 -8.66 8.96
C LYS A 59 -8.41 -9.57 9.70
N ASP A 60 -7.14 -9.46 9.37
CA ASP A 60 -6.06 -10.17 10.09
C ASP A 60 -5.70 -9.42 11.37
N ASP A 61 -6.62 -9.35 12.32
CA ASP A 61 -6.43 -8.70 13.62
C ASP A 61 -6.78 -9.71 14.71
N PHE A 62 -5.77 -10.47 15.12
CA PHE A 62 -5.89 -11.51 16.14
C PHE A 62 -4.97 -11.16 17.30
N TYR A 63 -5.58 -10.83 18.44
CA TYR A 63 -4.86 -10.39 19.64
C TYR A 63 -3.94 -9.17 19.39
N GLY A 64 -4.39 -8.24 18.54
CA GLY A 64 -3.68 -6.97 18.30
C GLY A 64 -2.51 -7.07 17.33
N HIS A 65 -2.35 -8.19 16.62
CA HIS A 65 -1.36 -8.35 15.56
C HIS A 65 -1.93 -9.11 14.36
N CYS A 66 -1.32 -8.89 13.20
CA CYS A 66 -1.49 -9.78 12.06
C CYS A 66 -0.86 -11.15 12.33
N CYS A 67 -1.42 -12.20 11.72
CA CYS A 67 -0.90 -13.55 11.88
C CYS A 67 -1.01 -14.39 10.60
N TYR A 68 -1.06 -13.73 9.43
CA TYR A 68 -1.24 -14.38 8.12
C TYR A 68 -2.51 -15.25 8.06
N TYR A 69 -3.50 -15.00 8.94
CA TYR A 69 -4.67 -15.84 9.11
C TYR A 69 -4.34 -17.29 9.52
N LEU A 70 -3.19 -17.54 10.15
CA LEU A 70 -2.69 -18.88 10.48
C LEU A 70 -2.64 -19.17 11.97
N CYS A 71 -1.74 -18.50 12.71
CA CYS A 71 -1.38 -18.96 14.04
C CYS A 71 -0.85 -17.87 14.96
N LYS A 72 -0.98 -18.12 16.27
CA LYS A 72 -0.28 -17.41 17.34
C LYS A 72 0.58 -18.42 18.09
N GLU A 73 1.86 -18.11 18.30
CA GLU A 73 2.81 -19.02 18.99
C GLU A 73 2.77 -20.46 18.45
N MET A 74 2.72 -20.61 17.12
CA MET A 74 2.60 -21.88 16.40
C MET A 74 1.32 -22.69 16.70
N ASN A 75 0.36 -22.13 17.44
CA ASN A 75 -0.98 -22.67 17.57
C ASN A 75 -1.88 -22.16 16.42
N PHE A 76 -2.40 -23.10 15.62
CA PHE A 76 -3.23 -22.87 14.44
C PHE A 76 -4.75 -22.83 14.72
N ASP A 77 -5.17 -22.55 15.95
CA ASP A 77 -6.60 -22.43 16.28
C ASP A 77 -7.26 -21.22 15.59
N ILE A 78 -6.50 -20.16 15.28
CA ILE A 78 -6.95 -19.04 14.45
C ILE A 78 -7.38 -19.54 13.07
N GLU A 79 -6.55 -20.37 12.43
CA GLU A 79 -6.87 -20.97 11.14
C GLU A 79 -8.20 -21.76 11.16
N LYS A 80 -8.37 -22.57 12.21
CA LYS A 80 -9.59 -23.37 12.42
C LYS A 80 -10.81 -22.48 12.64
N ALA A 81 -10.68 -21.42 13.43
CA ALA A 81 -11.76 -20.49 13.70
C ALA A 81 -12.22 -19.77 12.42
N ILE A 82 -11.27 -19.29 11.61
CA ILE A 82 -11.56 -18.61 10.35
C ILE A 82 -12.30 -19.52 9.37
N ILE A 83 -11.82 -20.76 9.16
CA ILE A 83 -12.51 -21.66 8.22
C ILE A 83 -13.91 -22.06 8.72
N THR A 84 -14.08 -22.27 10.02
CA THR A 84 -15.40 -22.55 10.62
C THR A 84 -16.34 -21.38 10.38
N PHE A 85 -15.89 -20.14 10.63
CA PHE A 85 -16.68 -18.94 10.33
C PHE A 85 -17.06 -18.84 8.85
N ILE A 86 -16.12 -19.11 7.94
CA ILE A 86 -16.38 -19.12 6.50
C ILE A 86 -17.45 -20.16 6.15
N TYR A 87 -17.37 -21.36 6.70
CA TYR A 87 -18.37 -22.41 6.47
C TYR A 87 -19.75 -22.05 7.01
N GLU A 88 -19.83 -21.48 8.21
CA GLU A 88 -21.10 -20.99 8.77
C GLU A 88 -21.71 -19.88 7.90
N LYS A 89 -20.89 -18.98 7.33
CA LYS A 89 -21.38 -17.97 6.37
C LYS A 89 -21.86 -18.60 5.06
N ILE A 90 -21.15 -19.58 4.52
CA ILE A 90 -21.56 -20.29 3.30
C ILE A 90 -22.90 -21.01 3.53
N GLU A 91 -23.05 -21.71 4.65
CA GLU A 91 -24.28 -22.41 5.03
C GLU A 91 -25.45 -21.44 5.20
N HIS A 92 -25.24 -20.35 5.95
CA HIS A 92 -26.25 -19.31 6.14
C HIS A 92 -26.71 -18.67 4.81
N LEU A 93 -25.79 -18.50 3.86
CA LEU A 93 -26.09 -17.98 2.53
C LEU A 93 -26.67 -19.03 1.57
N LYS A 94 -26.77 -20.30 2.00
CA LYS A 94 -27.19 -21.45 1.19
C LYS A 94 -26.35 -21.61 -0.07
N LEU A 95 -25.04 -21.36 0.05
CA LEU A 95 -24.07 -21.49 -1.02
C LEU A 95 -23.24 -22.77 -0.87
N SER A 96 -22.46 -23.09 -1.89
CA SER A 96 -21.42 -24.12 -1.82
C SER A 96 -20.04 -23.48 -2.05
N LYS A 97 -18.97 -24.23 -1.80
CA LYS A 97 -17.59 -23.78 -2.09
C LYS A 97 -17.36 -23.45 -3.56
N LYS A 98 -18.15 -24.02 -4.48
CA LYS A 98 -18.10 -23.71 -5.93
C LYS A 98 -18.59 -22.28 -6.23
N ASN A 99 -19.45 -21.75 -5.36
CA ASN A 99 -19.99 -20.39 -5.44
C ASN A 99 -19.16 -19.39 -4.63
N CYS A 100 -17.90 -19.72 -4.32
CA CYS A 100 -17.03 -18.88 -3.54
C CYS A 100 -15.76 -18.54 -4.33
N SER A 101 -15.27 -17.32 -4.19
CA SER A 101 -13.97 -16.87 -4.69
C SER A 101 -13.14 -16.32 -3.55
N LEU A 102 -11.98 -16.93 -3.31
CA LEU A 102 -11.02 -16.46 -2.32
C LEU A 102 -10.07 -15.50 -3.01
N ILE A 103 -9.99 -14.28 -2.50
CA ILE A 103 -9.15 -13.24 -3.09
C ILE A 103 -8.21 -12.63 -2.07
N GLY A 104 -7.04 -12.21 -2.54
CA GLY A 104 -6.11 -11.45 -1.73
C GLY A 104 -4.87 -10.97 -2.46
N PHE A 105 -4.17 -10.04 -1.82
CA PHE A 105 -2.93 -9.46 -2.28
C PHE A 105 -1.84 -9.64 -1.23
N SER A 106 -0.60 -9.90 -1.63
CA SER A 106 0.52 -9.97 -0.68
C SER A 106 0.21 -11.03 0.39
N LYS A 107 0.21 -10.67 1.68
CA LYS A 107 -0.21 -11.55 2.78
C LYS A 107 -1.60 -12.17 2.58
N GLY A 108 -2.55 -11.36 2.11
CA GLY A 108 -3.89 -11.83 1.79
C GLY A 108 -3.89 -12.82 0.61
N GLY A 109 -2.98 -12.62 -0.34
CA GLY A 109 -2.78 -13.53 -1.46
C GLY A 109 -2.26 -14.89 -1.01
N SER A 110 -1.39 -14.91 0.01
CA SER A 110 -0.92 -16.11 0.71
C SER A 110 -2.09 -16.87 1.33
N ALA A 111 -2.96 -16.16 2.05
CA ALA A 111 -4.13 -16.75 2.69
C ALA A 111 -5.14 -17.29 1.67
N ALA A 112 -5.45 -16.52 0.62
CA ALA A 112 -6.33 -16.99 -0.45
C ALA A 112 -5.84 -18.30 -1.08
N LEU A 113 -4.54 -18.40 -1.34
CA LEU A 113 -3.91 -19.61 -1.88
C LEU A 113 -3.93 -20.76 -0.85
N TYR A 114 -3.51 -20.50 0.38
CA TYR A 114 -3.46 -21.48 1.46
C TYR A 114 -4.84 -22.08 1.75
N TYR A 115 -5.84 -21.25 2.03
CA TYR A 115 -7.20 -21.68 2.34
C TYR A 115 -7.86 -22.32 1.13
N GLY A 116 -7.65 -21.79 -0.07
CA GLY A 116 -8.25 -22.32 -1.28
C GLY A 116 -7.79 -23.75 -1.57
N ILE A 117 -6.48 -24.00 -1.46
CA ILE A 117 -5.90 -25.32 -1.65
C ILE A 117 -6.32 -26.26 -0.53
N LYS A 118 -6.05 -25.89 0.74
CA LYS A 118 -6.24 -26.76 1.90
C LYS A 118 -7.70 -27.17 2.11
N TYR A 119 -8.62 -26.24 1.92
CA TYR A 119 -10.05 -26.45 2.19
C TYR A 119 -10.87 -26.73 0.93
N GLY A 120 -10.23 -26.80 -0.24
CA GLY A 120 -10.86 -27.20 -1.50
C GLY A 120 -11.89 -26.20 -1.99
N PHE A 121 -11.56 -24.91 -1.98
CA PHE A 121 -12.25 -23.90 -2.77
C PHE A 121 -11.68 -23.91 -4.19
N GLU A 122 -12.56 -23.75 -5.17
CA GLU A 122 -12.18 -23.88 -6.58
C GLU A 122 -11.66 -22.57 -7.15
N ASN A 123 -12.21 -21.42 -6.77
CA ASN A 123 -11.82 -20.13 -7.33
C ASN A 123 -10.87 -19.37 -6.39
N ILE A 124 -9.64 -19.14 -6.85
CA ILE A 124 -8.58 -18.46 -6.11
C ILE A 124 -8.03 -17.34 -7.01
N LEU A 125 -8.18 -16.09 -6.59
CA LEU A 125 -7.57 -14.94 -7.24
C LEU A 125 -6.55 -14.31 -6.31
N THR A 126 -5.27 -14.46 -6.64
CA THR A 126 -4.17 -13.99 -5.82
C THR A 126 -3.25 -13.06 -6.61
N THR A 127 -2.73 -12.05 -5.93
CA THR A 127 -1.78 -11.10 -6.52
C THR A 127 -0.53 -11.04 -5.65
N VAL A 128 0.64 -11.29 -6.27
CA VAL A 128 1.97 -11.32 -5.63
C VAL A 128 1.99 -11.91 -4.20
N PRO A 129 1.50 -13.15 -3.99
CA PRO A 129 1.48 -13.76 -2.67
C PRO A 129 2.89 -13.96 -2.10
N GLN A 130 3.12 -13.65 -0.80
CA GLN A 130 4.30 -14.16 -0.10
C GLN A 130 4.06 -15.60 0.31
N THR A 131 4.99 -16.51 0.02
CA THR A 131 4.82 -17.93 0.33
C THR A 131 5.86 -18.45 1.30
N TYR A 132 7.01 -17.78 1.42
CA TYR A 132 7.98 -17.97 2.49
C TYR A 132 7.63 -17.10 3.70
N ILE A 133 6.48 -17.40 4.32
CA ILE A 133 5.86 -16.58 5.38
C ILE A 133 6.82 -16.32 6.54
N GLY A 134 7.48 -17.36 7.07
CA GLY A 134 8.35 -17.27 8.24
C GLY A 134 9.53 -16.33 8.01
N SER A 135 10.25 -16.50 6.89
CA SER A 135 11.39 -15.64 6.54
C SER A 135 10.96 -14.21 6.22
N TYR A 136 9.79 -14.03 5.62
CA TYR A 136 9.27 -12.70 5.32
C TYR A 136 8.96 -11.91 6.59
N ILE A 137 8.21 -12.49 7.53
CA ILE A 137 7.84 -11.79 8.77
C ILE A 137 9.04 -11.60 9.70
N GLU A 138 9.98 -12.56 9.77
CA GLU A 138 11.21 -12.38 10.53
C GLU A 138 11.98 -11.13 10.06
N LYS A 139 12.13 -10.98 8.75
CA LYS A 139 12.91 -9.90 8.16
C LYS A 139 12.21 -8.54 8.20
N TYR A 140 10.92 -8.48 7.88
CA TYR A 140 10.21 -7.22 7.65
C TYR A 140 9.20 -6.85 8.74
N TRP A 141 8.75 -7.82 9.55
CA TRP A 141 7.70 -7.64 10.56
C TRP A 141 8.04 -8.40 11.86
N PRO A 142 9.11 -8.02 12.57
CA PRO A 142 9.63 -8.80 13.69
C PRO A 142 8.64 -8.99 14.85
N ASP A 143 7.72 -8.06 15.06
CA ASP A 143 6.68 -8.21 16.09
C ASP A 143 5.58 -9.19 15.66
N VAL A 144 5.22 -9.22 14.38
CA VAL A 144 4.38 -10.28 13.79
C VAL A 144 5.08 -11.63 13.88
N ALA A 145 6.39 -11.70 13.65
CA ALA A 145 7.17 -12.92 13.79
C ALA A 145 7.10 -13.48 15.22
N LYS A 146 7.33 -12.63 16.24
CA LYS A 146 7.19 -13.02 17.65
C LYS A 146 5.77 -13.42 18.01
N HIS A 147 4.77 -12.75 17.44
CA HIS A 147 3.36 -13.09 17.65
C HIS A 147 3.03 -14.47 17.09
N MET A 148 3.46 -14.77 15.87
CA MET A 148 3.16 -16.03 15.17
C MET A 148 4.00 -17.21 15.65
N MET A 149 5.29 -17.00 15.96
CA MET A 149 6.25 -18.07 16.27
C MET A 149 6.65 -18.14 17.75
N GLY A 150 6.26 -17.15 18.57
CA GLY A 150 6.63 -17.03 19.97
C GLY A 150 7.86 -16.13 20.19
N LYS A 151 8.13 -15.70 21.43
CA LYS A 151 9.22 -14.73 21.71
C LYS A 151 10.63 -15.27 21.47
N THR A 152 10.80 -16.59 21.50
CA THR A 152 12.08 -17.31 21.41
C THR A 152 12.06 -18.34 20.29
N PHE A 153 11.55 -17.96 19.12
CA PHE A 153 11.54 -18.82 17.93
C PHE A 153 12.94 -19.03 17.37
N ASN A 154 13.11 -20.10 16.60
CA ASN A 154 14.34 -20.47 15.90
C ASN A 154 14.03 -20.86 14.44
N ASP A 155 15.05 -21.34 13.73
CA ASP A 155 14.97 -21.74 12.32
C ASP A 155 13.89 -22.80 12.03
N ASN A 156 13.53 -23.63 13.02
CA ASN A 156 12.47 -24.65 12.85
C ASN A 156 11.09 -24.02 12.69
N GLU A 157 10.73 -23.01 13.49
CA GLU A 157 9.45 -22.32 13.34
C GLU A 157 9.39 -21.54 12.01
N ILE A 158 10.49 -20.88 11.63
CA ILE A 158 10.64 -20.17 10.35
C ILE A 158 10.42 -21.15 9.18
N ALA A 159 11.14 -22.28 9.19
CA ALA A 159 11.04 -23.30 8.15
C ALA A 159 9.63 -23.93 8.11
N THR A 160 9.01 -24.13 9.28
CA THR A 160 7.64 -24.65 9.37
C THR A 160 6.66 -23.73 8.66
N LEU A 161 6.71 -22.42 8.92
CA LEU A 161 5.84 -21.44 8.25
C LEU A 161 6.15 -21.28 6.76
N ASN A 162 7.43 -21.25 6.37
CA ASN A 162 7.84 -21.19 4.96
C ASN A 162 7.30 -22.37 4.14
N SER A 163 7.25 -23.55 4.74
CA SER A 163 6.85 -24.76 4.04
C SER A 163 5.34 -24.89 3.84
N LYS A 164 4.49 -24.11 4.54
CA LYS A 164 3.03 -24.30 4.58
C LYS A 164 2.39 -24.31 3.20
N ILE A 165 2.59 -23.24 2.43
CA ILE A 165 1.95 -23.10 1.10
C ILE A 165 2.61 -24.04 0.09
N ILE A 166 3.94 -24.15 0.11
CA ILE A 166 4.70 -24.98 -0.83
C ILE A 166 4.33 -26.46 -0.67
N ASN A 167 4.28 -26.97 0.57
CA ASN A 167 3.93 -28.36 0.82
C ASN A 167 2.46 -28.64 0.50
N LEU A 168 1.56 -27.68 0.75
CA LEU A 168 0.17 -27.81 0.33
C LEU A 168 0.05 -27.91 -1.19
N LEU A 169 0.73 -27.01 -1.91
CA LEU A 169 0.79 -27.05 -3.36
C LEU A 169 1.31 -28.41 -3.82
N LYS A 170 2.49 -28.84 -3.37
CA LYS A 170 3.13 -30.13 -3.73
C LYS A 170 2.22 -31.34 -3.52
N ASN A 171 1.58 -31.42 -2.35
CA ASN A 171 0.81 -32.59 -1.95
C ASN A 171 -0.66 -32.58 -2.44
N ASP A 172 -1.12 -31.50 -3.07
CA ASP A 172 -2.51 -31.43 -3.53
C ASP A 172 -2.75 -32.28 -4.79
N ASN A 173 -3.61 -33.29 -4.63
CA ASN A 173 -4.05 -34.17 -5.70
C ASN A 173 -5.34 -33.67 -6.38
N LYS A 174 -6.05 -32.68 -5.81
CA LYS A 174 -7.28 -32.11 -6.35
C LYS A 174 -6.98 -30.96 -7.30
N LYS A 175 -6.51 -31.29 -8.51
CA LYS A 175 -6.04 -30.33 -9.53
C LYS A 175 -7.16 -29.54 -10.25
N GLN A 176 -8.42 -29.79 -9.92
CA GLN A 176 -9.59 -29.09 -10.46
C GLN A 176 -9.83 -27.79 -9.69
N LYS A 177 -8.99 -26.78 -9.97
CA LYS A 177 -9.09 -25.43 -9.38
C LYS A 177 -8.81 -24.37 -10.45
N ASN A 178 -9.43 -23.22 -10.26
CA ASN A 178 -9.32 -22.00 -11.04
C ASN A 178 -8.42 -21.03 -10.27
N ILE A 179 -7.15 -20.99 -10.64
CA ILE A 179 -6.16 -20.13 -9.97
C ILE A 179 -5.82 -18.99 -10.92
N TYR A 180 -6.01 -17.75 -10.45
CA TYR A 180 -5.63 -16.53 -11.14
C TYR A 180 -4.51 -15.87 -10.35
N LEU A 181 -3.28 -15.97 -10.84
CA LEU A 181 -2.10 -15.35 -10.24
C LEU A 181 -1.66 -14.18 -11.10
N ILE A 182 -1.74 -12.97 -10.54
CA ILE A 182 -1.21 -11.76 -11.16
C ILE A 182 0.09 -11.36 -10.46
N THR A 183 1.14 -11.13 -11.24
CA THR A 183 2.48 -10.81 -10.73
C THR A 183 3.23 -9.86 -11.66
N SER A 184 4.44 -9.47 -11.30
CA SER A 184 5.34 -8.67 -12.14
C SER A 184 6.77 -9.11 -11.90
N LYS A 185 7.59 -9.20 -12.96
CA LYS A 185 9.03 -9.42 -12.82
C LYS A 185 9.75 -8.24 -12.15
N GLN A 186 9.12 -7.05 -12.16
CA GLN A 186 9.63 -5.85 -11.51
C GLN A 186 9.28 -5.78 -10.02
N ASP A 187 8.48 -6.72 -9.52
CA ASP A 187 8.34 -6.90 -8.09
C ASP A 187 9.63 -7.55 -7.55
N ILE A 188 10.27 -6.89 -6.58
CA ILE A 188 11.47 -7.40 -5.90
C ILE A 188 11.24 -8.78 -5.25
N GLN A 189 9.99 -9.12 -4.95
CA GLN A 189 9.60 -10.40 -4.36
C GLN A 189 9.33 -11.49 -5.40
N TYR A 190 9.32 -11.20 -6.71
CA TYR A 190 8.98 -12.17 -7.76
C TYR A 190 9.87 -13.43 -7.71
N ASN A 191 11.18 -13.24 -7.67
CA ASN A 191 12.13 -14.35 -7.69
C ASN A 191 12.09 -15.20 -6.41
N THR A 192 11.77 -14.58 -5.26
CA THR A 192 11.78 -15.27 -3.97
C THR A 192 10.43 -15.92 -3.64
N GLU A 193 9.32 -15.30 -4.03
CA GLU A 193 7.98 -15.73 -3.61
C GLU A 193 7.18 -16.43 -4.71
N ILE A 194 7.45 -16.13 -5.99
CA ILE A 194 6.63 -16.62 -7.11
C ILE A 194 7.34 -17.72 -7.88
N VAL A 195 8.58 -17.48 -8.30
CA VAL A 195 9.38 -18.44 -9.09
C VAL A 195 9.41 -19.84 -8.46
N PRO A 196 9.59 -19.99 -7.13
CA PRO A 196 9.64 -21.33 -6.51
C PRO A 196 8.33 -22.13 -6.56
N LEU A 197 7.21 -21.50 -6.93
CA LEU A 197 5.89 -22.12 -6.95
C LEU A 197 5.40 -22.46 -8.36
N ILE A 198 6.05 -21.93 -9.39
CA ILE A 198 5.54 -21.96 -10.78
C ILE A 198 5.17 -23.40 -11.17
N ASP A 199 6.10 -24.34 -11.04
CA ASP A 199 5.86 -25.73 -11.46
C ASP A 199 4.67 -26.37 -10.72
N GLU A 200 4.54 -26.08 -9.42
CA GLU A 200 3.42 -26.60 -8.62
C GLU A 200 2.09 -25.93 -8.92
N LEU A 201 2.09 -24.69 -9.41
CA LEU A 201 0.90 -23.97 -9.83
C LEU A 201 0.44 -24.40 -11.23
N PHE A 202 1.36 -24.74 -12.13
CA PHE A 202 1.01 -25.14 -13.49
C PHE A 202 0.38 -26.55 -13.59
N LYS A 203 0.37 -27.33 -12.48
CA LYS A 203 -0.34 -28.62 -12.45
C LYS A 203 -1.86 -28.50 -12.31
N TYR A 204 -2.39 -27.32 -11.96
CA TYR A 204 -3.83 -27.10 -11.84
C TYR A 204 -4.46 -26.91 -13.22
N SER A 205 -5.59 -27.58 -13.44
CA SER A 205 -6.28 -27.64 -14.75
C SER A 205 -6.69 -26.28 -15.31
N ASN A 206 -7.01 -25.31 -14.45
CA ASN A 206 -7.31 -23.94 -14.85
C ASN A 206 -6.38 -22.96 -14.14
N MET A 207 -5.07 -23.12 -14.37
CA MET A 207 -4.06 -22.15 -13.97
C MET A 207 -4.04 -20.97 -14.96
N ASN A 208 -4.12 -19.76 -14.42
CA ASN A 208 -4.07 -18.50 -15.15
C ASN A 208 -2.93 -17.66 -14.58
N PHE A 209 -1.82 -17.58 -15.31
CA PHE A 209 -0.61 -16.88 -14.88
C PHE A 209 -0.45 -15.59 -15.68
N ILE A 210 -0.61 -14.47 -15.00
CA ILE A 210 -0.67 -13.15 -15.60
C ILE A 210 0.52 -12.32 -15.12
N ILE A 211 1.38 -11.89 -16.05
CA ILE A 211 2.55 -11.06 -15.76
C ILE A 211 2.31 -9.64 -16.26
N SER A 212 2.50 -8.66 -15.38
CA SER A 212 2.57 -7.25 -15.74
C SER A 212 3.92 -6.88 -16.33
N GLU A 213 3.91 -6.23 -17.49
CA GLU A 213 5.10 -5.58 -18.08
C GLU A 213 4.93 -4.05 -18.20
N SER A 214 3.90 -3.50 -17.55
CA SER A 214 3.68 -2.05 -17.48
C SER A 214 4.83 -1.29 -16.81
N ILE A 215 5.30 -0.23 -17.46
CA ILE A 215 6.34 0.68 -16.94
C ILE A 215 5.93 1.40 -15.63
N PHE A 216 4.63 1.43 -15.32
CA PHE A 216 4.11 1.99 -14.07
C PHE A 216 4.12 1.00 -12.89
N VAL A 217 4.47 -0.27 -13.12
CA VAL A 217 4.59 -1.29 -12.08
C VAL A 217 6.08 -1.46 -11.75
N ARG A 218 6.54 -0.75 -10.72
CA ARG A 218 7.95 -0.73 -10.27
C ARG A 218 8.15 -1.12 -8.80
N ALA A 219 7.07 -1.40 -8.10
CA ALA A 219 7.08 -1.81 -6.71
C ALA A 219 5.99 -2.85 -6.42
N HIS A 220 6.18 -3.63 -5.35
CA HIS A 220 5.27 -4.68 -4.91
C HIS A 220 3.80 -4.24 -4.80
N ASN A 221 3.55 -3.09 -4.15
CA ASN A 221 2.21 -2.51 -3.99
C ASN A 221 1.58 -1.93 -5.28
N GLN A 222 2.36 -1.82 -6.36
CA GLN A 222 1.88 -1.28 -7.63
C GLN A 222 1.26 -2.35 -8.53
N VAL A 223 1.63 -3.62 -8.37
CA VAL A 223 1.09 -4.70 -9.22
C VAL A 223 -0.43 -4.74 -9.14
N THR A 224 -0.98 -4.84 -7.93
CA THR A 224 -2.43 -4.96 -7.70
C THR A 224 -3.17 -3.65 -7.95
N SER A 225 -2.62 -2.52 -7.49
CA SER A 225 -3.28 -1.23 -7.65
C SER A 225 -3.32 -0.78 -9.13
N HIS A 226 -2.28 -1.10 -9.91
CA HIS A 226 -2.26 -0.84 -11.35
C HIS A 226 -3.26 -1.72 -12.12
N HIS A 227 -3.41 -2.99 -11.75
CA HIS A 227 -4.27 -3.95 -12.42
C HIS A 227 -5.66 -4.13 -11.80
N SER A 228 -6.10 -3.19 -10.97
CA SER A 228 -7.40 -3.25 -10.28
C SER A 228 -8.59 -3.46 -11.23
N GLN A 229 -8.60 -2.81 -12.39
CA GLN A 229 -9.65 -3.00 -13.41
C GLN A 229 -9.67 -4.43 -13.97
N PHE A 230 -8.50 -4.98 -14.29
CA PHE A 230 -8.37 -6.35 -14.79
C PHE A 230 -8.80 -7.38 -13.74
N ILE A 231 -8.37 -7.19 -12.49
CA ILE A 231 -8.76 -8.01 -11.33
C ILE A 231 -10.28 -8.01 -11.16
N LEU A 232 -10.92 -6.83 -11.19
CA LEU A 232 -12.37 -6.71 -11.07
C LEU A 232 -13.10 -7.37 -12.24
N GLY A 233 -12.55 -7.29 -13.46
CA GLY A 233 -13.10 -7.99 -14.62
C GLY A 233 -13.16 -9.51 -14.41
N ILE A 234 -12.06 -10.13 -13.99
CA ILE A 234 -12.03 -11.56 -13.65
C ILE A 234 -13.04 -11.86 -12.55
N LEU A 235 -13.04 -11.06 -11.49
CA LEU A 235 -13.89 -11.28 -10.34
C LEU A 235 -15.38 -11.19 -10.72
N TYR A 236 -15.78 -10.26 -11.57
CA TYR A 236 -17.16 -10.16 -12.04
C TYR A 236 -17.58 -11.37 -12.87
N ILE A 237 -16.70 -11.94 -13.69
CA ILE A 237 -16.99 -13.21 -14.38
C ILE A 237 -17.18 -14.34 -13.35
N LEU A 238 -16.30 -14.43 -12.35
CA LEU A 238 -16.40 -15.41 -11.27
C LEU A 238 -17.70 -15.28 -10.46
N THR A 239 -18.18 -14.05 -10.21
CA THR A 239 -19.46 -13.83 -9.51
C THR A 239 -20.68 -14.30 -10.30
N ASN A 240 -20.54 -14.53 -11.61
CA ASN A 240 -21.56 -15.18 -12.43
C ASN A 240 -21.40 -16.72 -12.43
N ASN A 241 -20.59 -17.26 -11.52
CA ASN A 241 -20.25 -18.68 -11.42
C ASN A 241 -19.62 -19.25 -12.70
N ILE A 242 -18.92 -18.40 -13.46
CA ILE A 242 -18.15 -18.77 -14.65
C ILE A 242 -16.67 -18.64 -14.30
N ALA A 243 -15.88 -19.69 -14.54
CA ALA A 243 -14.44 -19.66 -14.36
C ALA A 243 -13.73 -19.47 -15.71
N PRO A 244 -13.29 -18.25 -16.07
CA PRO A 244 -12.61 -18.03 -17.33
C PRO A 244 -11.24 -18.73 -17.35
N HIS A 245 -10.85 -19.28 -18.51
CA HIS A 245 -9.48 -19.74 -18.76
C HIS A 245 -8.76 -18.73 -19.66
N LEU A 246 -7.85 -17.98 -19.06
CA LEU A 246 -6.96 -17.03 -19.70
C LEU A 246 -5.60 -17.65 -20.04
N GLY A 247 -5.16 -18.67 -19.28
CA GLY A 247 -3.84 -19.29 -19.44
C GLY A 247 -2.69 -18.35 -19.07
N TYR A 248 -1.59 -18.41 -19.83
CA TYR A 248 -0.48 -17.47 -19.69
C TYR A 248 -0.80 -16.15 -20.41
N LYS A 249 -0.72 -15.03 -19.69
CA LYS A 249 -0.94 -13.70 -20.28
C LYS A 249 0.11 -12.69 -19.81
N ILE A 250 0.48 -11.82 -20.73
CA ILE A 250 1.27 -10.63 -20.45
C ILE A 250 0.30 -9.44 -20.53
N LEU A 251 0.23 -8.67 -19.45
CA LEU A 251 -0.42 -7.36 -19.45
C LEU A 251 0.63 -6.34 -19.88
N GLU A 252 0.67 -6.11 -21.19
CA GLU A 252 1.53 -5.12 -21.80
C GLU A 252 1.15 -3.72 -21.32
N GLY A 253 2.15 -2.85 -21.22
CA GLY A 253 1.95 -1.42 -21.01
C GLY A 253 2.64 -0.61 -22.11
N GLU A 254 2.50 0.70 -22.03
CA GLU A 254 3.23 1.57 -22.93
C GLU A 254 4.73 1.34 -22.81
N ARG A 255 5.43 1.37 -23.95
CA ARG A 255 6.88 1.43 -23.97
C ARG A 255 7.31 2.85 -23.60
N ARG A 256 8.45 2.96 -22.92
CA ARG A 256 9.04 4.26 -22.60
C ARG A 256 9.31 5.03 -23.91
N LYS A 257 8.69 6.20 -24.04
CA LYS A 257 8.92 7.16 -25.13
C LYS A 257 9.89 8.25 -24.66
N GLU A 258 10.34 9.08 -25.60
CA GLU A 258 11.02 10.31 -25.23
C GLU A 258 10.06 11.23 -24.48
N ILE A 259 10.58 11.93 -23.47
CA ILE A 259 9.84 12.93 -22.69
C ILE A 259 9.66 14.18 -23.57
N GLU A 260 8.44 14.57 -23.86
CA GLU A 260 8.13 15.75 -24.67
C GLU A 260 8.24 17.04 -23.83
N ASP A 261 7.61 17.08 -22.65
CA ASP A 261 7.65 18.22 -21.74
C ASP A 261 8.91 18.20 -20.86
N LYS A 262 9.96 18.89 -21.31
CA LYS A 262 11.20 19.15 -20.53
C LYS A 262 11.23 20.56 -19.93
N SER A 263 10.06 21.18 -19.70
CA SER A 263 9.99 22.59 -19.29
C SER A 263 10.62 22.91 -17.94
N GLY A 264 10.76 21.90 -17.06
CA GLY A 264 11.15 22.12 -15.66
C GLY A 264 10.12 22.96 -14.90
N ASN A 265 8.86 23.00 -15.38
CA ASN A 265 7.78 23.68 -14.69
C ASN A 265 7.50 23.00 -13.34
N PRO A 266 7.50 23.76 -12.24
CA PRO A 266 7.30 23.15 -10.94
C PRO A 266 5.84 22.76 -10.71
N VAL A 267 5.64 21.59 -10.12
CA VAL A 267 4.34 21.15 -9.59
C VAL A 267 4.51 20.89 -8.11
N ILE A 268 3.73 21.61 -7.30
CA ILE A 268 3.73 21.49 -5.85
C ILE A 268 2.32 21.17 -5.39
N ASP A 269 2.22 20.19 -4.50
CA ASP A 269 0.99 19.86 -3.79
C ASP A 269 1.32 19.53 -2.33
N ILE A 270 1.18 20.54 -1.46
CA ILE A 270 1.41 20.40 -0.02
C ILE A 270 0.22 19.69 0.62
N LYS A 271 0.45 18.45 1.04
CA LYS A 271 -0.57 17.57 1.63
C LYS A 271 -0.72 17.79 3.13
N TYR A 272 0.35 18.18 3.81
CA TYR A 272 0.37 18.43 5.24
C TYR A 272 1.32 19.58 5.59
N ILE A 273 0.86 20.45 6.49
CA ILE A 273 1.67 21.47 7.11
C ILE A 273 1.18 21.63 8.55
N ASN A 274 2.10 21.69 9.50
CA ASN A 274 1.76 21.87 10.91
C ASN A 274 2.89 22.58 11.66
N LEU A 275 2.55 23.16 12.81
CA LEU A 275 3.45 23.88 13.66
C LEU A 275 3.28 23.36 15.09
N ASN A 276 4.37 22.91 15.71
CA ASN A 276 4.38 22.47 17.09
C ASN A 276 5.61 23.04 17.79
N ASN A 277 5.41 23.77 18.88
CA ASN A 277 6.42 24.62 19.51
C ASN A 277 7.07 25.55 18.46
N ASN A 278 8.38 25.41 18.25
CA ASN A 278 9.20 26.11 17.25
C ASN A 278 9.51 25.24 16.01
N LEU A 279 8.86 24.09 15.86
CA LEU A 279 9.11 23.11 14.80
C LEU A 279 8.03 23.21 13.73
N LEU A 280 8.45 23.47 12.49
CA LEU A 280 7.58 23.45 11.32
C LEU A 280 7.65 22.09 10.64
N PHE A 281 6.50 21.46 10.45
CA PHE A 281 6.33 20.22 9.72
C PHE A 281 5.69 20.52 8.37
N ILE A 282 6.24 19.95 7.31
CA ILE A 282 5.72 20.07 5.96
C ILE A 282 5.90 18.75 5.22
N GLU A 283 4.86 18.32 4.51
CA GLU A 283 4.91 17.17 3.61
C GLU A 283 4.08 17.42 2.35
N GLY A 284 4.57 16.93 1.22
CA GLY A 284 3.85 17.05 -0.05
C GLY A 284 4.64 16.54 -1.22
N VAL A 285 4.13 16.81 -2.41
CA VAL A 285 4.81 16.54 -3.68
C VAL A 285 5.44 17.83 -4.18
N ALA A 286 6.68 17.75 -4.64
CA ALA A 286 7.39 18.81 -5.32
C ALA A 286 8.21 18.21 -6.46
N LEU A 287 7.81 18.45 -7.70
CA LEU A 287 8.46 17.93 -8.90
C LEU A 287 8.68 19.02 -9.96
N LEU A 288 9.56 18.73 -10.92
CA LEU A 288 9.79 19.57 -12.09
C LEU A 288 9.42 18.78 -13.35
N ARG A 289 8.52 19.32 -14.17
CA ARG A 289 8.05 18.64 -15.39
C ARG A 289 9.22 18.27 -16.30
N GLY A 290 9.28 16.98 -16.63
CA GLY A 290 10.28 16.40 -17.53
C GLY A 290 11.60 16.02 -16.89
N ILE A 291 11.80 16.34 -15.61
CA ILE A 291 13.06 16.08 -14.92
C ILE A 291 12.89 14.89 -13.99
N GLU A 292 13.68 13.84 -14.19
CA GLU A 292 13.58 12.62 -13.40
C GLU A 292 14.17 12.80 -11.99
N PHE A 293 13.40 12.38 -10.98
CA PHE A 293 13.79 12.24 -9.57
C PHE A 293 13.69 10.76 -9.16
N LYS A 294 14.51 9.92 -9.78
CA LYS A 294 14.57 8.48 -9.55
C LYS A 294 15.38 8.15 -8.31
N GLU A 295 16.58 8.70 -8.19
CA GLU A 295 17.52 8.48 -7.09
C GLU A 295 17.51 9.61 -6.08
N TYR A 296 17.95 9.33 -4.85
CA TYR A 296 17.97 10.36 -3.78
C TYR A 296 18.88 11.53 -4.12
N GLU A 297 19.89 11.30 -4.95
CA GLU A 297 20.86 12.29 -5.40
C GLU A 297 20.30 13.20 -6.49
N ASP A 298 19.19 12.85 -7.15
CA ASP A 298 18.67 13.60 -8.29
C ASP A 298 18.12 14.98 -7.91
N VAL A 299 17.65 15.15 -6.67
CA VAL A 299 16.94 16.37 -6.24
C VAL A 299 17.17 16.71 -4.77
N ASP A 300 17.45 17.96 -4.44
CA ASP A 300 17.41 18.47 -3.07
C ASP A 300 16.32 19.53 -2.87
N TYR A 301 15.76 19.57 -1.65
CA TYR A 301 14.71 20.50 -1.27
C TYR A 301 15.16 21.39 -0.12
N PHE A 302 14.80 22.68 -0.17
CA PHE A 302 15.03 23.61 0.92
C PHE A 302 13.79 24.48 1.14
N LEU A 303 13.46 24.72 2.40
CA LEU A 303 12.51 25.76 2.78
C LEU A 303 13.26 27.08 2.92
N LYS A 304 12.89 28.06 2.09
CA LYS A 304 13.43 29.41 2.10
C LYS A 304 12.48 30.31 2.88
N PHE A 305 13.04 31.06 3.81
CA PHE A 305 12.37 32.13 4.54
C PHE A 305 12.99 33.45 4.10
N THR A 306 12.19 34.35 3.54
CA THR A 306 12.62 35.71 3.20
C THR A 306 11.95 36.66 4.17
N ASN A 307 12.72 37.36 5.00
CA ASN A 307 12.16 38.39 5.88
C ASN A 307 11.65 39.56 5.02
N ILE A 308 10.40 39.98 5.23
CA ILE A 308 9.75 41.00 4.40
C ILE A 308 10.43 42.37 4.57
N ASP A 309 10.89 42.69 5.79
CA ASP A 309 11.46 44.00 6.10
C ASP A 309 12.96 44.05 5.80
N SER A 310 13.72 43.07 6.31
CA SER A 310 15.19 43.07 6.16
C SER A 310 15.68 42.45 4.86
N GLN A 311 14.81 41.74 4.13
CA GLN A 311 15.16 40.94 2.94
C GLN A 311 16.19 39.83 3.23
N GLU A 312 16.46 39.54 4.50
CA GLU A 312 17.33 38.43 4.91
C GLU A 312 16.73 37.09 4.47
N ILE A 313 17.59 36.21 3.93
CA ILE A 313 17.20 34.90 3.43
C ILE A 313 17.84 33.82 4.28
N ILE A 314 17.01 32.98 4.88
CA ILE A 314 17.44 31.76 5.58
C ILE A 314 16.89 30.55 4.85
N LYS A 315 17.76 29.55 4.59
CA LYS A 315 17.41 28.30 3.93
C LYS A 315 17.61 27.13 4.88
N LEU A 316 16.57 26.32 5.05
CA LEU A 316 16.61 25.12 5.88
C LEU A 316 16.39 23.90 5.00
N LYS A 317 17.30 22.93 5.06
CA LYS A 317 17.23 21.72 4.22
C LYS A 317 16.04 20.86 4.61
N LEU A 318 15.31 20.37 3.62
CA LEU A 318 14.24 19.39 3.77
C LEU A 318 14.76 18.00 3.36
N ALA A 319 14.08 16.98 3.83
CA ALA A 319 14.29 15.60 3.43
C ALA A 319 13.35 15.23 2.28
N LYS A 320 13.58 14.03 1.73
CA LYS A 320 12.76 13.43 0.70
C LYS A 320 12.48 11.98 1.04
N MET A 321 11.32 11.47 0.64
CA MET A 321 10.93 10.08 0.88
C MET A 321 10.66 9.36 -0.45
N HIS A 322 11.02 8.09 -0.53
CA HIS A 322 10.68 7.27 -1.69
C HIS A 322 9.17 6.98 -1.73
N LYS A 323 8.51 7.43 -2.80
CA LYS A 323 7.10 7.11 -3.10
C LYS A 323 6.93 6.86 -4.61
N ALA A 324 7.07 5.60 -5.02
CA ALA A 324 6.96 5.21 -6.43
C ALA A 324 5.61 5.59 -7.09
N ASN A 325 4.55 5.73 -6.29
CA ASN A 325 3.20 6.02 -6.76
C ASN A 325 3.06 7.43 -7.36
N ILE A 326 3.94 8.37 -6.98
CA ILE A 326 3.90 9.76 -7.46
C ILE A 326 4.05 9.79 -8.98
N THR A 327 4.89 8.93 -9.54
CA THR A 327 5.05 8.84 -11.01
C THR A 327 3.73 8.55 -11.73
N LYS A 328 2.87 7.70 -11.16
CA LYS A 328 1.55 7.43 -11.71
C LYS A 328 0.58 8.59 -11.45
N GLU A 329 0.58 9.16 -10.25
CA GLU A 329 -0.32 10.25 -9.84
C GLU A 329 -0.12 11.51 -10.70
N TYR A 330 1.12 11.81 -11.09
CA TYR A 330 1.48 13.02 -11.85
C TYR A 330 1.76 12.76 -13.33
N TYR A 331 1.40 11.59 -13.85
CA TYR A 331 1.50 11.31 -15.29
C TYR A 331 0.65 12.29 -16.11
N ASN A 332 1.26 12.91 -17.12
CA ASN A 332 0.64 13.93 -17.97
C ASN A 332 0.76 13.61 -19.47
N GLY A 333 1.02 12.34 -19.83
CA GLY A 333 1.38 11.91 -21.17
C GLY A 333 2.85 11.48 -21.26
N ASP A 334 3.72 12.13 -20.49
CA ASP A 334 5.13 11.76 -20.37
C ASP A 334 5.40 10.85 -19.18
N PHE A 335 6.09 9.74 -19.44
CA PHE A 335 6.57 8.87 -18.37
C PHE A 335 7.90 9.41 -17.81
N VAL A 336 7.78 10.15 -16.70
CA VAL A 336 8.92 10.72 -15.96
C VAL A 336 8.92 10.13 -14.55
N ILE A 337 10.06 9.61 -14.10
CA ILE A 337 10.16 9.00 -12.77
C ILE A 337 10.26 10.10 -11.70
N TYR A 338 9.27 10.19 -10.81
CA TYR A 338 9.20 11.17 -9.71
C TYR A 338 9.27 10.51 -8.33
N ASP A 339 9.97 9.38 -8.22
CA ASP A 339 9.94 8.52 -7.04
C ASP A 339 10.52 9.16 -5.78
N LYS A 340 11.32 10.22 -5.91
CA LYS A 340 11.89 11.05 -4.82
C LYS A 340 11.30 12.46 -4.77
N ALA A 341 10.14 12.68 -5.39
CA ALA A 341 9.43 13.95 -5.38
C ALA A 341 8.62 14.22 -4.09
N TRP A 342 8.55 13.27 -3.15
CA TRP A 342 7.91 13.52 -1.85
C TRP A 342 8.85 14.31 -0.95
N VAL A 343 8.55 15.58 -0.71
CA VAL A 343 9.27 16.43 0.23
C VAL A 343 8.71 16.24 1.64
N THR A 344 9.59 16.16 2.64
CA THR A 344 9.22 16.05 4.05
C THR A 344 10.28 16.69 4.96
N THR A 345 9.98 16.85 6.24
CA THR A 345 11.00 17.16 7.26
C THR A 345 11.83 15.93 7.59
N HIS A 346 13.09 16.13 7.97
CA HIS A 346 14.00 15.02 8.25
C HIS A 346 13.48 14.13 9.38
N LYS A 347 13.30 12.84 9.09
CA LYS A 347 12.74 11.83 10.03
C LYS A 347 11.40 12.24 10.65
N ASN A 348 10.64 13.12 10.00
CA ASN A 348 9.40 13.70 10.52
C ASN A 348 9.59 14.39 11.89
N GLN A 349 10.75 14.99 12.13
CA GLN A 349 11.08 15.68 13.39
C GLN A 349 10.82 17.20 13.33
N GLY A 350 10.32 17.71 12.20
CA GLY A 350 10.13 19.13 12.00
C GLY A 350 11.44 19.86 11.70
N VAL A 351 11.32 21.09 11.21
CA VAL A 351 12.43 22.01 10.98
C VAL A 351 12.38 23.08 12.07
N SER A 352 13.47 23.24 12.81
CA SER A 352 13.57 24.27 13.85
C SER A 352 13.62 25.67 13.26
N LEU A 353 12.72 26.53 13.77
CA LEU A 353 12.63 27.95 13.43
C LEU A 353 13.48 28.84 14.36
N GLU A 354 14.27 28.27 15.27
CA GLU A 354 15.09 29.04 16.24
C GLU A 354 16.11 29.96 15.58
N LYS A 355 16.56 29.65 14.36
CA LYS A 355 17.52 30.48 13.62
C LYS A 355 16.89 31.72 13.00
N LEU A 356 15.55 31.80 12.98
CA LEU A 356 14.84 32.95 12.41
C LEU A 356 14.66 34.00 13.51
N GLU A 357 15.02 35.24 13.20
CA GLU A 357 14.73 36.37 14.06
C GLU A 357 13.23 36.72 14.05
N LYS A 358 12.85 37.71 14.85
CA LYS A 358 11.47 38.18 14.92
C LYS A 358 11.14 38.94 13.64
N GLY A 359 9.93 38.76 13.13
CA GLY A 359 9.50 39.42 11.91
C GLY A 359 8.44 38.65 11.15
N LEU A 360 8.21 39.09 9.92
CA LEU A 360 7.33 38.45 8.95
C LEU A 360 8.20 37.83 7.85
N TYR A 361 7.91 36.58 7.51
CA TYR A 361 8.67 35.81 6.54
C TYR A 361 7.76 35.25 5.45
N GLU A 362 8.14 35.45 4.20
CA GLU A 362 7.58 34.73 3.06
C GLU A 362 8.23 33.37 2.90
N LEU A 363 7.41 32.33 2.78
CA LEU A 363 7.88 30.95 2.63
C LEU A 363 7.93 30.57 1.15
N HIS A 364 9.07 30.04 0.73
CA HIS A 364 9.25 29.46 -0.60
C HIS A 364 9.87 28.07 -0.51
N LEU A 365 9.47 27.18 -1.40
CA LEU A 365 10.13 25.91 -1.63
C LEU A 365 11.18 26.07 -2.73
N LEU A 366 12.42 25.70 -2.42
CA LEU A 366 13.49 25.55 -3.41
C LEU A 366 13.56 24.07 -3.81
N ILE A 367 13.54 23.81 -5.11
CA ILE A 367 13.78 22.50 -5.71
C ILE A 367 15.08 22.62 -6.51
N TYR A 368 16.07 21.81 -6.19
CA TYR A 368 17.36 21.77 -6.87
C TYR A 368 17.52 20.41 -7.55
N ALA A 369 17.39 20.35 -8.86
CA ALA A 369 17.65 19.15 -9.66
C ALA A 369 19.15 19.05 -9.94
N ASN A 370 19.82 18.14 -9.24
CA ASN A 370 21.28 18.07 -9.17
C ASN A 370 21.92 17.76 -10.52
N HIS A 371 21.35 16.83 -11.30
CA HIS A 371 21.94 16.40 -12.58
C HIS A 371 21.80 17.41 -13.71
N GLU A 372 20.74 18.21 -13.67
CA GLU A 372 20.46 19.23 -14.68
C GLU A 372 21.06 20.61 -14.31
N ASN A 373 21.69 20.72 -13.13
CA ASN A 373 22.12 21.99 -12.52
C ASN A 373 21.01 23.06 -12.54
N PHE A 374 19.78 22.62 -12.33
CA PHE A 374 18.59 23.44 -12.48
C PHE A 374 17.93 23.65 -11.13
N PHE A 375 17.49 24.87 -10.84
CA PHE A 375 16.75 25.14 -9.62
C PHE A 375 15.55 26.03 -9.85
N LYS A 376 14.48 25.77 -9.10
CA LYS A 376 13.29 26.60 -9.05
C LYS A 376 13.03 27.04 -7.62
N THR A 377 12.71 28.32 -7.47
CA THR A 377 12.12 28.85 -6.24
C THR A 377 10.64 29.02 -6.50
N ILE A 378 9.80 28.40 -5.67
CA ILE A 378 8.36 28.50 -5.81
C ILE A 378 7.78 29.00 -4.49
N GLN A 379 6.84 29.92 -4.59
CA GLN A 379 6.12 30.40 -3.43
C GLN A 379 5.27 29.27 -2.85
N LEU A 380 5.39 29.07 -1.54
CA LEU A 380 4.71 27.96 -0.90
C LEU A 380 3.22 28.28 -0.74
N ASN A 381 2.38 27.41 -1.27
CA ASN A 381 0.93 27.48 -1.15
C ASN A 381 0.38 26.15 -0.62
N SER A 382 -0.87 26.18 -0.15
CA SER A 382 -1.60 24.96 0.19
C SER A 382 -3.00 25.02 -0.39
N ASN A 383 -3.48 23.86 -0.83
CA ASN A 383 -4.85 23.67 -1.30
C ASN A 383 -5.88 23.74 -0.15
N LYS A 384 -5.42 23.68 1.11
CA LYS A 384 -6.25 23.83 2.31
C LYS A 384 -5.88 25.13 3.01
N VAL A 385 -6.87 25.86 3.51
CA VAL A 385 -6.64 27.09 4.28
C VAL A 385 -5.75 26.80 5.48
N VAL A 386 -4.58 27.43 5.53
CA VAL A 386 -3.62 27.30 6.63
C VAL A 386 -3.75 28.47 7.59
N ASN A 387 -4.07 28.18 8.85
CA ASN A 387 -3.99 29.13 9.96
C ASN A 387 -3.51 28.38 11.21
N LEU A 388 -2.21 28.41 11.45
CA LEU A 388 -1.53 27.67 12.50
C LEU A 388 -0.91 28.65 13.49
N GLN A 389 -0.95 28.31 14.77
CA GLN A 389 -0.30 29.08 15.83
C GLN A 389 0.34 28.13 16.84
N SER A 390 1.47 28.55 17.38
CA SER A 390 2.21 27.79 18.37
C SER A 390 3.06 28.72 19.21
N LYS A 391 3.41 28.29 20.43
CA LYS A 391 4.24 29.04 21.37
C LYS A 391 5.42 28.21 21.83
N PHE A 392 6.59 28.83 21.97
CA PHE A 392 7.74 28.20 22.56
C PHE A 392 8.66 29.23 23.21
N LYS A 393 9.01 29.03 24.49
CA LYS A 393 9.92 29.90 25.25
C LYS A 393 9.60 31.41 25.15
N GLY A 394 8.31 31.79 25.22
CA GLY A 394 7.88 33.19 25.15
C GLY A 394 7.91 33.81 23.74
N VAL A 395 8.06 32.99 22.70
CA VAL A 395 7.94 33.38 21.30
C VAL A 395 6.70 32.73 20.68
N ASN A 396 5.90 33.55 20.02
CA ASN A 396 4.74 33.17 19.24
C ASN A 396 5.13 32.96 17.78
N TYR A 397 4.78 31.79 17.25
CA TYR A 397 4.94 31.44 15.85
C TYR A 397 3.54 31.29 15.24
N ALA A 398 3.28 31.96 14.13
CA ALA A 398 2.01 31.84 13.42
C ALA A 398 2.23 31.71 11.92
N ILE A 399 1.63 30.70 11.29
CA ILE A 399 1.62 30.55 9.83
C ILE A 399 0.22 30.82 9.34
N LYS A 400 0.10 31.79 8.44
CA LYS A 400 -1.17 32.14 7.80
C LYS A 400 -1.03 32.08 6.29
N GLN A 401 -2.08 31.58 5.66
CA GLN A 401 -2.27 31.72 4.24
C GLN A 401 -2.91 33.08 3.95
N ILE A 402 -2.22 33.90 3.17
CA ILE A 402 -2.72 35.18 2.64
C ILE A 402 -2.76 35.01 1.14
N GLU A 403 -3.96 35.08 0.56
CA GLU A 403 -4.20 34.73 -0.85
C GLU A 403 -3.61 33.34 -1.18
N ASN A 404 -2.62 33.29 -2.07
CA ASN A 404 -1.94 32.07 -2.50
C ASN A 404 -0.56 31.88 -1.84
N HIS A 405 -0.31 32.50 -0.69
CA HIS A 405 1.02 32.58 -0.09
C HIS A 405 1.00 32.24 1.39
N LEU A 406 2.02 31.52 1.87
CA LEU A 406 2.22 31.25 3.29
C LEU A 406 3.19 32.27 3.90
N ILE A 407 2.72 32.95 4.94
CA ILE A 407 3.49 33.89 5.74
C ILE A 407 3.69 33.32 7.14
N LEU A 408 4.94 33.29 7.60
CA LEU A 408 5.30 33.00 8.99
C LEU A 408 5.51 34.33 9.73
N LYS A 409 4.80 34.50 10.84
CA LYS A 409 5.02 35.58 11.80
C LYS A 409 5.70 35.01 13.04
N ILE A 410 6.80 35.65 13.44
CA ILE A 410 7.50 35.38 14.69
C ILE A 410 7.45 36.65 15.54
N SER A 411 6.82 36.56 16.71
CA SER A 411 6.69 37.70 17.64
C SER A 411 6.88 37.26 19.08
N ASN A 412 7.13 38.20 20.00
CA ASN A 412 7.10 37.89 21.42
C ASN A 412 5.67 37.49 21.87
N ASP A 413 5.59 36.76 22.96
CA ASP A 413 4.36 36.69 23.74
C ASP A 413 4.08 38.06 24.33
N GLN A 414 2.90 38.61 23.99
CA GLN A 414 2.39 39.85 24.58
C GLN A 414 1.70 39.53 25.90
#